data_AF-A0A9X8HD70-F1
#
_entry.id   AF-A0A9X8HD70-F1
#
_cell.length_a   1.000
_cell.length_b   1.000
_cell.length_c   1.000
_cell.angle_alpha   90.00
_cell.angle_beta   90.00
_cell.angle_gamma   90.00
#
_symmetry.space_group_name_H-M   'P 1'
#
loop_
_entity.id
_entity.type
_entity.pdbx_description
1 polymer ?
#
loop_
_entity_poly.entity_id
_entity_poly.type
_entity_poly.pdbx_seq_one_letter_code
_entity_poly.pdbx_strand_id
1 'polypeptide(L)'
;MVKVLVSLSALAAAATAGSVTELPESVTKLIDYSANPCEDFYQYACGAWHKDAVIPPGKTSIAKSFDKIAIQNEVVLNKILSENKPKLGEFYSSCLDTATLTSLGLSPLADSFKAIRSANTTLDLLIVDGQLVKNGIPAFVDIMSAGNANNRTKHALFGFHPTLPLLPTYYTNPTRWAFIEADYKVYTASVLQLAGYTAEQAAAAVPVIIRFELSLAAAIVSMLEEMKTVVPAYTSFTFHELDQKYPLLVGSWLKGNGFNVRDESGGATDWVGFYSLDYFDKTEALLKNTSLEDLRTIVEYKLIHASSTHLTPEFRTANWNLFGKKIGRQKTEPTRENFCMHQVHTTVGELLDKYYMDAVWPASTAKTADEMVNALRSSFSTGIATADWLDNSTRTNAQTKLSKFVHLLGGSEKLQVYPTLTFDSKAYLNNRWKVLQVN
;
A
#
# COMPACT_ATOMS: atom_id res chain seq x y z
N MET A 1 -49.19 10.23 -45.14
CA MET A 1 -49.50 9.46 -43.91
C MET A 1 -48.38 8.47 -43.67
N VAL A 2 -47.39 8.83 -42.86
CA VAL A 2 -46.33 7.92 -42.42
C VAL A 2 -46.62 7.58 -40.97
N LYS A 3 -47.03 6.34 -40.72
CA LYS A 3 -47.25 5.83 -39.36
C LYS A 3 -45.89 5.55 -38.73
N VAL A 4 -45.45 6.42 -37.83
CA VAL A 4 -44.33 6.16 -36.93
C VAL A 4 -44.83 5.19 -35.86
N LEU A 5 -44.53 3.91 -36.03
CA LEU A 5 -44.66 2.90 -34.98
C LEU A 5 -43.51 3.10 -33.99
N VAL A 6 -43.75 3.92 -32.97
CA VAL A 6 -42.91 3.92 -31.77
C VAL A 6 -43.08 2.54 -31.13
N SER A 7 -42.01 1.74 -31.11
CA SER A 7 -42.04 0.46 -30.44
C SER A 7 -42.23 0.69 -28.94
N LEU A 8 -43.39 0.32 -28.44
CA LEU A 8 -43.77 0.35 -27.02
C LEU A 8 -42.96 -0.65 -26.17
N SER A 9 -41.92 -1.29 -26.71
CA SER A 9 -41.19 -2.38 -26.07
C SER A 9 -40.01 -1.94 -25.20
N ALA A 10 -39.58 -0.67 -25.25
CA ALA A 10 -38.51 -0.15 -24.39
C ALA A 10 -39.00 0.41 -23.03
N LEU A 11 -40.30 0.65 -22.84
CA LEU A 11 -40.84 1.16 -21.58
C LEU A 11 -41.30 0.06 -20.60
N ALA A 12 -41.45 -1.19 -21.05
CA ALA A 12 -42.03 -2.26 -20.24
C ALA A 12 -41.03 -2.98 -19.32
N ALA A 13 -39.72 -2.74 -19.45
CA ALA A 13 -38.70 -3.36 -18.60
C ALA A 13 -38.29 -2.51 -17.37
N ALA A 14 -38.85 -1.30 -17.20
CA ALA A 14 -38.64 -0.47 -16.02
C ALA A 14 -39.67 -0.73 -14.90
N ALA A 15 -40.70 -1.55 -15.15
CA ALA A 15 -41.88 -1.67 -14.28
C ALA A 15 -41.85 -2.84 -13.27
N THR A 16 -40.72 -3.54 -13.10
CA THR A 16 -40.55 -4.54 -12.03
C THR A 16 -39.57 -4.14 -10.93
N ALA A 17 -38.90 -2.99 -11.05
CA ALA A 17 -38.41 -2.29 -9.88
C ALA A 17 -39.63 -1.61 -9.25
N GLY A 18 -40.18 -2.21 -8.18
CA GLY A 18 -41.33 -1.64 -7.49
C GLY A 18 -41.14 -0.14 -7.30
N SER A 19 -42.13 0.65 -7.72
CA SER A 19 -42.10 2.09 -7.52
C SER A 19 -41.96 2.33 -6.03
N VAL A 20 -40.77 2.77 -5.59
CA VAL A 20 -40.57 3.18 -4.20
C VAL A 20 -41.38 4.46 -4.04
N THR A 21 -42.63 4.33 -3.58
CA THR A 21 -43.52 5.48 -3.38
C THR A 21 -43.03 6.36 -2.24
N GLU A 22 -42.24 5.79 -1.31
CA GLU A 22 -41.62 6.50 -0.20
C GLU A 22 -40.19 5.98 0.04
N LEU A 23 -39.23 6.90 0.12
CA LEU A 23 -37.85 6.56 0.48
C LEU A 23 -37.79 6.04 1.94
N PRO A 24 -36.92 5.07 2.24
CA PRO A 24 -36.78 4.58 3.61
C PRO A 24 -36.33 5.70 4.55
N GLU A 25 -36.71 5.62 5.82
CA GLU A 25 -36.37 6.61 6.85
C GLU A 25 -34.86 6.90 6.95
N SER A 26 -34.04 5.88 6.69
CA SER A 26 -32.58 5.97 6.68
C SER A 26 -32.02 6.86 5.56
N VAL A 27 -32.85 7.19 4.56
CA VAL A 27 -32.55 8.10 3.45
C VAL A 27 -33.24 9.44 3.64
N THR A 28 -34.54 9.46 4.00
CA THR A 28 -35.28 10.72 4.17
C THR A 28 -34.70 11.62 5.25
N LYS A 29 -34.11 11.06 6.30
CA LYS A 29 -33.39 11.83 7.35
C LYS A 29 -32.13 12.54 6.86
N LEU A 30 -31.60 12.18 5.69
CA LEU A 30 -30.37 12.78 5.15
C LEU A 30 -30.66 13.95 4.20
N ILE A 31 -31.89 14.03 3.70
CA ILE A 31 -32.31 14.96 2.65
C ILE A 31 -32.57 16.34 3.25
N ASP A 32 -31.99 17.37 2.63
CA ASP A 32 -32.37 18.76 2.82
C ASP A 32 -33.41 19.16 1.76
N TYR A 33 -34.69 19.05 2.14
CA TYR A 33 -35.81 19.39 1.25
C TYR A 33 -35.90 20.88 0.89
N SER A 34 -35.09 21.76 1.51
CA SER A 34 -35.03 23.17 1.15
C SER A 34 -34.12 23.45 -0.05
N ALA A 35 -33.22 22.53 -0.38
CA ALA A 35 -32.32 22.66 -1.52
C ALA A 35 -32.98 22.16 -2.81
N ASN A 36 -32.76 22.89 -3.92
CA ASN A 36 -33.23 22.48 -5.23
C ASN A 36 -32.34 21.34 -5.77
N PRO A 37 -32.86 20.10 -5.96
CA PRO A 37 -32.06 18.98 -6.46
C PRO A 37 -31.52 19.19 -7.87
N CYS A 38 -32.11 20.09 -8.66
CA CYS A 38 -31.63 20.42 -10.00
C CYS A 38 -30.49 21.45 -10.00
N GLU A 39 -30.24 22.13 -8.88
CA GLU A 39 -29.15 23.10 -8.73
C GLU A 39 -27.98 22.51 -7.94
N ASP A 40 -28.27 21.88 -6.79
CA ASP A 40 -27.27 21.21 -5.97
C ASP A 40 -27.83 19.90 -5.40
N PHE A 41 -27.63 18.82 -6.16
CA PHE A 41 -28.08 17.49 -5.74
C PHE A 41 -27.32 16.95 -4.52
N TYR A 42 -26.10 17.42 -4.26
CA TYR A 42 -25.34 17.01 -3.08
C TYR A 42 -25.96 17.63 -1.82
N GLN A 43 -26.23 18.94 -1.84
CA GLN A 43 -26.92 19.59 -0.73
C GLN A 43 -28.32 19.00 -0.52
N TYR A 44 -29.10 18.78 -1.58
CA TYR A 44 -30.39 18.13 -1.46
C TYR A 44 -30.28 16.74 -0.82
N ALA A 45 -29.38 15.87 -1.30
CA ALA A 45 -29.32 14.48 -0.84
C ALA A 45 -28.65 14.30 0.54
N CYS A 46 -27.71 15.18 0.91
CA CYS A 46 -26.84 15.02 2.07
C CYS A 46 -26.90 16.19 3.07
N GLY A 47 -27.57 17.28 2.75
CA GLY A 47 -27.49 18.56 3.47
C GLY A 47 -27.91 18.46 4.94
N ALA A 48 -28.93 17.67 5.25
CA ALA A 48 -29.35 17.45 6.63
C ALA A 48 -28.27 16.72 7.44
N TRP A 49 -27.64 15.69 6.86
CA TRP A 49 -26.51 15.01 7.50
C TRP A 49 -25.30 15.93 7.65
N HIS A 50 -24.97 16.70 6.60
CA HIS A 50 -23.82 17.59 6.58
C HIS A 50 -23.88 18.65 7.68
N LYS A 51 -25.08 19.14 8.02
CA LYS A 51 -25.31 20.09 9.10
C LYS A 51 -24.93 19.55 10.49
N ASP A 52 -25.16 18.25 10.72
CA ASP A 52 -24.98 17.61 12.03
C ASP A 52 -23.67 16.82 12.13
N ALA A 53 -22.99 16.58 11.01
CA ALA A 53 -21.78 15.78 10.97
C ALA A 53 -20.62 16.43 11.74
N VAL A 54 -20.11 15.71 12.75
CA VAL A 54 -18.91 16.12 13.49
C VAL A 54 -17.76 15.21 13.10
N ILE A 55 -16.64 15.79 12.66
CA ILE A 55 -15.40 15.05 12.40
C ILE A 55 -14.82 14.62 13.75
N PRO A 56 -14.70 13.30 14.02
CA PRO A 56 -14.19 12.81 15.30
C PRO A 56 -12.74 13.26 15.57
N PRO A 57 -12.34 13.37 16.85
CA PRO A 57 -10.93 13.53 17.21
C PRO A 57 -10.07 12.45 16.54
N GLY A 58 -8.93 12.84 15.98
CA GLY A 58 -8.03 11.94 15.27
C GLY A 58 -8.36 11.72 13.78
N LYS A 59 -9.50 12.20 13.27
CA LYS A 59 -9.84 12.20 11.84
C LYS A 59 -9.77 13.59 11.23
N THR A 60 -9.55 13.66 9.92
CA THR A 60 -9.56 14.92 9.14
C THR A 60 -10.80 15.09 8.29
N SER A 61 -11.55 14.01 8.08
CA SER A 61 -12.81 13.98 7.35
C SER A 61 -13.75 12.94 7.97
N ILE A 62 -15.02 13.05 7.62
CA ILE A 62 -16.03 12.02 7.87
C ILE A 62 -16.96 11.96 6.65
N ALA A 63 -17.40 10.76 6.31
CA ALA A 63 -18.37 10.47 5.26
C ALA A 63 -19.40 9.48 5.81
N LYS A 64 -20.69 9.81 5.67
CA LYS A 64 -21.79 8.93 6.11
C LYS A 64 -21.69 7.52 5.53
N SER A 65 -21.32 7.40 4.26
CA SER A 65 -21.28 6.13 3.53
C SER A 65 -20.15 5.23 4.01
N PHE A 66 -18.93 5.76 4.10
CA PHE A 66 -17.74 4.96 4.35
C PHE A 66 -17.41 4.84 5.84
N ASP A 67 -17.44 5.94 6.60
CA ASP A 67 -17.06 5.89 8.02
C ASP A 67 -18.06 5.10 8.86
N LYS A 68 -19.36 5.16 8.53
CA LYS A 68 -20.36 4.34 9.22
C LYS A 68 -20.05 2.85 9.06
N ILE A 69 -19.73 2.42 7.83
CA ILE A 69 -19.37 1.03 7.54
C ILE A 69 -18.07 0.68 8.25
N ALA A 70 -17.06 1.54 8.21
CA ALA A 70 -15.79 1.31 8.91
C ALA A 70 -16.01 1.12 10.42
N ILE A 71 -16.81 1.96 11.08
CA ILE A 71 -17.15 1.83 12.50
C ILE A 71 -17.88 0.51 12.78
N GLN A 72 -18.83 0.11 11.92
CA GLN A 72 -19.53 -1.16 12.07
C GLN A 72 -18.57 -2.36 11.91
N ASN A 73 -17.64 -2.27 10.95
CA ASN A 73 -16.63 -3.29 10.75
C ASN A 73 -15.69 -3.36 11.97
N GLU A 74 -15.28 -2.23 12.53
CA GLU A 74 -14.45 -2.18 13.75
C GLU A 74 -15.13 -2.92 14.93
N VAL A 75 -16.45 -2.85 15.08
CA VAL A 75 -17.17 -3.62 16.11
C VAL A 75 -17.01 -5.13 15.88
N VAL A 76 -17.15 -5.58 14.63
CA VAL A 76 -16.97 -6.99 14.27
C VAL A 76 -15.52 -7.43 14.48
N LEU A 77 -14.56 -6.61 14.05
CA LEU A 77 -13.13 -6.87 14.21
C LEU A 77 -12.73 -6.97 15.69
N ASN A 78 -13.18 -6.03 16.52
CA ASN A 78 -12.93 -6.06 17.96
C ASN A 78 -13.50 -7.32 18.61
N LYS A 79 -14.70 -7.76 18.20
CA LYS A 79 -15.27 -9.02 18.66
C LYS A 79 -14.36 -10.19 18.30
N ILE A 80 -13.96 -10.31 17.02
CA ILE A 80 -13.08 -11.40 16.55
C ILE A 80 -11.76 -11.42 17.32
N LEU A 81 -11.13 -10.26 17.51
CA LEU A 81 -9.87 -10.13 18.23
C LEU A 81 -10.03 -10.49 19.72
N SER A 82 -11.16 -10.16 20.34
CA SER A 82 -11.46 -10.53 21.73
C SER A 82 -11.60 -12.03 21.96
N GLU A 83 -11.91 -12.81 20.92
CA GLU A 83 -12.00 -14.28 20.99
C GLU A 83 -10.61 -14.95 21.02
N ASN A 84 -9.52 -14.18 20.89
CA ASN A 84 -8.13 -14.61 21.03
C ASN A 84 -7.80 -15.90 20.26
N LYS A 85 -8.23 -15.96 18.99
CA LYS A 85 -7.99 -17.14 18.13
C LYS A 85 -6.49 -17.41 17.96
N PRO A 86 -6.04 -18.68 17.87
CA PRO A 86 -4.63 -19.02 17.66
C PRO A 86 -4.01 -18.26 16.49
N LYS A 87 -2.73 -17.89 16.61
CA LYS A 87 -1.97 -17.01 15.69
C LYS A 87 -2.48 -15.57 15.61
N LEU A 88 -3.77 -15.37 15.34
CA LEU A 88 -4.35 -14.02 15.25
C LEU A 88 -4.22 -13.26 16.58
N GLY A 89 -4.60 -13.92 17.68
CA GLY A 89 -4.48 -13.40 19.03
C GLY A 89 -3.03 -13.27 19.51
N GLU A 90 -2.14 -14.17 19.11
CA GLU A 90 -0.69 -14.07 19.40
C GLU A 90 -0.07 -12.84 18.73
N PHE A 91 -0.35 -12.63 17.44
CA PHE A 91 0.12 -11.46 16.70
C PHE A 91 -0.45 -10.17 17.30
N TYR A 92 -1.77 -10.12 17.53
CA TYR A 92 -2.43 -8.96 18.12
C TYR A 92 -1.91 -8.63 19.52
N SER A 93 -1.78 -9.63 20.39
CA SER A 93 -1.25 -9.46 21.76
C SER A 93 0.20 -8.99 21.75
N SER A 94 1.04 -9.51 20.85
CA SER A 94 2.43 -9.03 20.71
C SER A 94 2.50 -7.56 20.34
N CYS A 95 1.55 -7.08 19.53
CA CYS A 95 1.46 -5.67 19.23
C CYS A 95 1.00 -4.84 20.43
N LEU A 96 0.03 -5.32 21.22
CA LEU A 96 -0.52 -4.57 22.36
C LEU A 96 0.47 -4.39 23.51
N ASP A 97 1.39 -5.34 23.70
CA ASP A 97 2.32 -5.37 24.84
C ASP A 97 3.46 -4.32 24.72
N THR A 98 3.11 -3.07 25.05
CA THR A 98 4.07 -1.95 25.07
C THR A 98 5.13 -2.08 26.15
N ALA A 99 4.89 -2.83 27.23
CA ALA A 99 5.88 -3.07 28.27
C ALA A 99 7.02 -3.95 27.75
N THR A 100 6.69 -5.04 27.04
CA THR A 100 7.68 -5.88 26.37
C THR A 100 8.42 -5.10 25.28
N LEU A 101 7.72 -4.31 24.46
CA LEU A 101 8.39 -3.47 23.44
C LEU A 101 9.37 -2.48 24.05
N THR A 102 8.99 -1.83 25.15
CA THR A 102 9.88 -0.91 25.89
C THR A 102 11.08 -1.64 26.46
N SER A 103 10.88 -2.82 27.04
CA SER A 103 11.97 -3.65 27.58
C SER A 103 12.93 -4.15 26.49
N LEU A 104 12.43 -4.45 25.30
CA LEU A 104 13.26 -4.91 24.17
C LEU A 104 14.00 -3.75 23.50
N GLY A 105 13.45 -2.54 23.52
CA GLY A 105 14.05 -1.38 22.86
C GLY A 105 14.41 -1.67 21.40
N LEU A 106 15.71 -1.70 21.11
CA LEU A 106 16.27 -1.95 19.78
C LEU A 106 16.80 -3.37 19.58
N SER A 107 16.74 -4.24 20.60
CA SER A 107 17.26 -5.61 20.49
C SER A 107 16.77 -6.38 19.26
N PRO A 108 15.51 -6.23 18.79
CA PRO A 108 15.06 -6.87 17.55
C PRO A 108 15.81 -6.45 16.28
N LEU A 109 16.47 -5.28 16.29
CA LEU A 109 17.25 -4.76 15.15
C LEU A 109 18.75 -5.06 15.26
N ALA A 110 19.20 -5.68 16.36
CA ALA A 110 20.62 -5.81 16.67
C ALA A 110 21.42 -6.52 15.58
N ASP A 111 20.89 -7.60 15.02
CA ASP A 111 21.56 -8.35 13.95
C ASP A 111 21.65 -7.55 12.65
N SER A 112 20.60 -6.79 12.30
CA SER A 112 20.62 -5.90 11.14
C SER A 112 21.64 -4.76 11.32
N PHE A 113 21.67 -4.11 12.50
CA PHE A 113 22.70 -3.11 12.80
C PHE A 113 24.11 -3.69 12.73
N LYS A 114 24.31 -4.89 13.29
CA LYS A 114 25.60 -5.58 13.23
C LYS A 114 26.02 -5.84 11.79
N ALA A 115 25.12 -6.38 10.96
CA ALA A 115 25.41 -6.65 9.55
C ALA A 115 25.79 -5.36 8.78
N ILE A 116 25.05 -4.27 8.99
CA ILE A 116 25.32 -2.96 8.37
C ILE A 116 26.70 -2.41 8.80
N ARG A 117 27.00 -2.47 10.09
CA ARG A 117 28.24 -1.92 10.67
C ARG A 117 29.48 -2.77 10.34
N SER A 118 29.29 -4.07 10.14
CA SER A 118 30.38 -5.00 9.78
C SER A 118 30.72 -5.00 8.29
N ALA A 119 29.95 -4.34 7.43
CA ALA A 119 30.25 -4.22 6.02
C ALA A 119 31.50 -3.34 5.77
N ASN A 120 32.51 -3.92 5.13
CA ASN A 120 33.83 -3.28 4.92
C ASN A 120 33.93 -2.53 3.58
N THR A 121 33.05 -2.85 2.63
CA THR A 121 33.01 -2.21 1.32
C THR A 121 31.60 -1.75 0.98
N THR A 122 31.48 -0.82 0.02
CA THR A 122 30.19 -0.37 -0.50
C THR A 122 29.36 -1.54 -1.03
N LEU A 123 29.99 -2.48 -1.74
CA LEU A 123 29.27 -3.66 -2.25
C LEU A 123 28.78 -4.56 -1.11
N ASP A 124 29.59 -4.81 -0.08
CA ASP A 124 29.16 -5.62 1.07
C ASP A 124 27.96 -4.98 1.78
N LEU A 125 27.99 -3.65 1.96
CA LEU A 125 26.89 -2.92 2.58
C LEU A 125 25.60 -3.00 1.76
N LEU A 126 25.70 -2.87 0.44
CA LEU A 126 24.53 -2.92 -0.44
C LEU A 126 24.00 -4.35 -0.62
N ILE A 127 24.84 -5.38 -0.45
CA ILE A 127 24.37 -6.77 -0.32
C ILE A 127 23.59 -6.95 0.99
N VAL A 128 24.05 -6.35 2.09
CA VAL A 128 23.29 -6.34 3.36
C VAL A 128 21.97 -5.60 3.18
N ASP A 129 21.94 -4.45 2.51
CA ASP A 129 20.70 -3.75 2.16
C ASP A 129 19.74 -4.65 1.36
N GLY A 130 20.26 -5.34 0.34
CA GLY A 130 19.49 -6.33 -0.42
C GLY A 130 18.87 -7.43 0.45
N GLN A 131 19.55 -7.85 1.52
CA GLN A 131 19.01 -8.83 2.47
C GLN A 131 17.89 -8.25 3.34
N LEU A 132 17.93 -6.96 3.69
CA LEU A 132 16.91 -6.29 4.49
C LEU A 132 15.56 -6.19 3.77
N VAL A 133 15.54 -6.33 2.44
CA VAL A 133 14.29 -6.39 1.65
C VAL A 133 13.39 -7.53 2.10
N LYS A 134 13.95 -8.66 2.56
CA LYS A 134 13.20 -9.80 3.15
C LYS A 134 12.39 -9.41 4.40
N ASN A 135 12.77 -8.30 5.04
CA ASN A 135 12.10 -7.73 6.19
C ASN A 135 11.21 -6.52 5.80
N GLY A 136 10.99 -6.31 4.50
CA GLY A 136 10.20 -5.19 3.95
C GLY A 136 10.93 -3.86 3.94
N ILE A 137 12.27 -3.86 3.87
CA ILE A 137 13.10 -2.65 3.99
C ILE A 137 14.03 -2.49 2.76
N PRO A 138 13.49 -2.17 1.57
CA PRO A 138 14.32 -1.78 0.43
C PRO A 138 14.82 -0.34 0.59
N ALA A 139 16.14 -0.09 0.62
CA ALA A 139 16.65 1.29 0.70
C ALA A 139 16.75 1.99 -0.65
N PHE A 140 17.18 1.27 -1.71
CA PHE A 140 17.54 1.87 -3.01
C PHE A 140 16.87 1.23 -4.22
N VAL A 141 16.46 -0.03 -4.13
CA VAL A 141 15.73 -0.74 -5.20
C VAL A 141 14.81 -1.77 -4.58
N ASP A 142 13.65 -1.97 -5.19
CA ASP A 142 12.74 -3.06 -4.87
C ASP A 142 12.49 -3.90 -6.11
N ILE A 143 12.58 -5.23 -6.00
CA ILE A 143 12.31 -6.16 -7.11
C ILE A 143 11.23 -7.11 -6.66
N MET A 144 10.08 -7.04 -7.32
CA MET A 144 8.89 -7.78 -6.94
C MET A 144 8.37 -8.64 -8.09
N SER A 145 7.68 -9.73 -7.72
CA SER A 145 6.92 -10.55 -8.65
C SER A 145 5.66 -9.81 -9.09
N ALA A 146 5.49 -9.59 -10.39
CA ALA A 146 4.29 -8.99 -10.96
C ALA A 146 3.79 -9.80 -12.17
N GLY A 147 2.52 -9.62 -12.52
CA GLY A 147 1.93 -10.26 -13.69
C GLY A 147 2.63 -9.79 -14.97
N ASN A 148 3.03 -10.72 -15.84
CA ASN A 148 3.70 -10.36 -17.08
C ASN A 148 2.68 -9.88 -18.12
N ALA A 149 2.76 -8.59 -18.50
CA ALA A 149 1.85 -7.99 -19.48
C ALA A 149 1.93 -8.63 -20.88
N ASN A 150 3.13 -9.13 -21.26
CA ASN A 150 3.37 -9.83 -22.52
C ASN A 150 2.93 -11.31 -22.48
N ASN A 151 2.83 -11.89 -21.28
CA ASN A 151 2.30 -13.23 -21.06
C ASN A 151 1.52 -13.33 -19.75
N ARG A 152 0.22 -13.07 -19.81
CA ARG A 152 -0.66 -12.94 -18.64
C ARG A 152 -0.89 -14.25 -17.85
N THR A 153 -0.32 -15.37 -18.29
CA THR A 153 -0.34 -16.66 -17.56
C THR A 153 0.89 -16.86 -16.68
N LYS A 154 1.85 -15.92 -16.71
CA LYS A 154 3.10 -15.99 -15.95
C LYS A 154 3.30 -14.75 -15.09
N HIS A 155 3.95 -14.96 -13.95
CA HIS A 155 4.61 -13.89 -13.21
C HIS A 155 6.04 -13.72 -13.73
N ALA A 156 6.59 -12.52 -13.53
CA ALA A 156 8.00 -12.21 -13.75
C ALA A 156 8.48 -11.19 -12.73
N LEU A 157 9.80 -11.04 -12.60
CA LEU A 157 10.39 -10.04 -11.72
C LEU A 157 10.43 -8.68 -12.42
N PHE A 158 10.07 -7.64 -11.70
CA PHE A 158 10.17 -6.26 -12.16
C PHE A 158 10.85 -5.39 -11.11
N GLY A 159 11.75 -4.53 -11.56
CA GLY A 159 12.46 -3.59 -10.70
C GLY A 159 11.70 -2.28 -10.60
N PHE A 160 11.63 -1.76 -9.38
CA PHE A 160 10.99 -0.49 -9.02
C PHE A 160 11.94 0.34 -8.16
N HIS A 161 11.72 1.65 -8.14
CA HIS A 161 12.30 2.49 -7.09
C HIS A 161 11.63 2.11 -5.75
N PRO A 162 12.34 2.22 -4.61
CA PRO A 162 11.78 1.94 -3.30
C PRO A 162 10.81 3.05 -2.92
N THR A 163 10.01 2.80 -1.89
CA THR A 163 9.22 3.85 -1.27
C THR A 163 10.13 4.75 -0.43
N LEU A 164 10.08 6.06 -0.67
CA LEU A 164 10.75 7.05 0.17
C LEU A 164 9.93 7.33 1.44
N PRO A 165 10.55 7.76 2.56
CA PRO A 165 9.84 8.10 3.78
C PRO A 165 8.73 9.14 3.55
N LEU A 166 9.02 10.17 2.74
CA LEU A 166 8.00 11.12 2.27
C LEU A 166 7.57 10.77 0.83
N LEU A 167 6.35 11.16 0.45
CA LEU A 167 5.94 11.07 -0.96
C LEU A 167 6.92 11.88 -1.85
N PRO A 168 7.30 11.40 -3.05
CA PRO A 168 8.26 12.09 -3.93
C PRO A 168 7.94 13.58 -4.15
N THR A 169 6.65 13.94 -4.19
CA THR A 169 6.19 15.33 -4.33
C THR A 169 6.62 16.27 -3.20
N TYR A 170 6.94 15.78 -2.00
CA TYR A 170 7.49 16.62 -0.93
C TYR A 170 8.94 17.03 -1.21
N TYR A 171 9.71 16.19 -1.90
CA TYR A 171 11.10 16.47 -2.26
C TYR A 171 11.20 17.33 -3.53
N THR A 172 10.32 17.08 -4.52
CA THR A 172 10.41 17.72 -5.84
C THR A 172 9.63 19.03 -5.96
N ASN A 173 8.69 19.32 -5.05
CA ASN A 173 7.96 20.59 -5.02
C ASN A 173 8.53 21.52 -3.92
N PRO A 174 9.16 22.66 -4.28
CA PRO A 174 9.78 23.56 -3.30
C PRO A 174 8.82 24.08 -2.21
N THR A 175 7.55 24.30 -2.54
CA THR A 175 6.55 24.76 -1.55
C THR A 175 6.21 23.65 -0.56
N ARG A 176 6.06 22.41 -1.02
CA ARG A 176 5.84 21.26 -0.13
C ARG A 176 7.07 20.96 0.72
N TRP A 177 8.27 21.07 0.14
CA TRP A 177 9.52 20.89 0.88
C TRP A 177 9.65 21.92 2.00
N ALA A 178 9.47 23.22 1.68
CA ALA A 178 9.53 24.29 2.67
C ALA A 178 8.52 24.12 3.82
N PHE A 179 7.36 23.48 3.55
CA PHE A 179 6.37 23.18 4.58
C PHE A 179 6.80 22.08 5.57
N ILE A 180 7.63 21.12 5.13
CA ILE A 180 7.92 19.89 5.89
C ILE A 180 9.38 19.75 6.35
N GLU A 181 10.32 20.48 5.73
CA GLU A 181 11.76 20.28 5.93
C GLU A 181 12.19 20.33 7.40
N ALA A 182 11.74 21.34 8.14
CA ALA A 182 12.10 21.51 9.55
C ALA A 182 11.58 20.35 10.41
N ASP A 183 10.32 19.94 10.22
CA ASP A 183 9.72 18.81 10.92
C ASP A 183 10.39 17.48 10.53
N TYR A 184 10.81 17.34 9.28
CA TYR A 184 11.50 16.13 8.81
C TYR A 184 12.90 16.02 9.44
N LYS A 185 13.66 17.12 9.51
CA LYS A 185 14.95 17.17 10.23
C LYS A 185 14.79 16.77 11.69
N VAL A 186 13.76 17.29 12.36
CA VAL A 186 13.45 16.94 13.76
C VAL A 186 13.15 15.45 13.88
N TYR A 187 12.26 14.92 13.04
CA TYR A 187 11.91 13.50 13.05
C TYR A 187 13.14 12.60 12.85
N THR A 188 13.94 12.86 11.81
CA THR A 188 15.15 12.08 11.51
C THR A 188 16.13 12.11 12.69
N ALA A 189 16.37 13.29 13.28
CA ALA A 189 17.22 13.40 14.46
C ALA A 189 16.66 12.63 15.67
N SER A 190 15.35 12.72 15.93
CA SER A 190 14.70 12.06 17.04
C SER A 190 14.81 10.54 16.94
N VAL A 191 14.53 9.94 15.78
CA VAL A 191 14.60 8.48 15.64
C VAL A 191 16.03 7.95 15.67
N LEU A 192 17.02 8.74 15.20
CA LEU A 192 18.44 8.38 15.34
C LEU A 192 18.88 8.43 16.81
N GLN A 193 18.48 9.45 17.57
CA GLN A 193 18.80 9.54 18.99
C GLN A 193 18.14 8.42 19.81
N LEU A 194 16.87 8.11 19.52
CA LEU A 194 16.20 6.94 20.09
C LEU A 194 16.90 5.63 19.70
N ALA A 195 17.58 5.60 18.55
CA ALA A 195 18.40 4.49 18.11
C ALA A 195 19.81 4.43 18.76
N GLY A 196 20.12 5.36 19.66
CA GLY A 196 21.38 5.40 20.42
C GLY A 196 22.45 6.34 19.85
N TYR A 197 22.14 7.15 18.83
CA TYR A 197 23.06 8.19 18.36
C TYR A 197 23.15 9.32 19.39
N THR A 198 24.35 9.89 19.60
CA THR A 198 24.45 11.15 20.35
C THR A 198 23.78 12.29 19.58
N ALA A 199 23.50 13.40 20.27
CA ALA A 199 22.92 14.58 19.62
C ALA A 199 23.80 15.09 18.47
N GLU A 200 25.12 15.05 18.63
CA GLU A 200 26.10 15.46 17.63
C GLU A 200 26.12 14.51 16.43
N GLN A 201 26.10 13.20 16.68
CA GLN A 201 26.04 12.19 15.62
C GLN A 201 24.74 12.31 14.80
N ALA A 202 23.60 12.45 15.48
CA ALA A 202 22.32 12.63 14.82
C ALA A 202 22.28 13.93 14.00
N ALA A 203 22.78 15.05 14.55
CA ALA A 203 22.88 16.32 13.84
C ALA A 203 23.76 16.25 12.58
N ALA A 204 24.85 15.48 12.62
CA ALA A 204 25.71 15.25 11.46
C ALA A 204 25.07 14.33 10.41
N ALA A 205 24.30 13.33 10.83
CA ALA A 205 23.65 12.34 9.95
C ALA A 205 22.45 12.93 9.17
N VAL A 206 21.66 13.81 9.79
CA VAL A 206 20.47 14.42 9.18
C VAL A 206 20.72 15.02 7.78
N PRO A 207 21.71 15.90 7.57
CA PRO A 207 21.96 16.47 6.24
C PRO A 207 22.43 15.44 5.21
N VAL A 208 23.14 14.38 5.64
CA VAL A 208 23.56 13.28 4.76
C VAL A 208 22.34 12.55 4.22
N ILE A 209 21.44 12.14 5.13
CA ILE A 209 20.19 11.43 4.82
C ILE A 209 19.30 12.27 3.90
N ILE A 210 19.01 13.51 4.28
CA ILE A 210 18.09 14.38 3.53
C ILE A 210 18.64 14.69 2.13
N ARG A 211 19.93 15.01 2.01
CA ARG A 211 20.56 15.28 0.71
C ARG A 211 20.49 14.06 -0.20
N PHE A 212 20.74 12.87 0.34
CA PHE A 212 20.66 11.64 -0.43
C PHE A 212 19.23 11.38 -0.91
N GLU A 213 18.23 11.53 -0.03
CA GLU A 213 16.83 11.33 -0.41
C GLU A 213 16.32 12.35 -1.42
N LEU A 214 16.77 13.61 -1.36
CA LEU A 214 16.48 14.62 -2.38
C LEU A 214 17.06 14.19 -3.75
N SER A 215 18.31 13.72 -3.78
CA SER A 215 18.94 13.21 -5.01
C SER A 215 18.21 11.97 -5.56
N LEU A 216 17.81 11.06 -4.68
CA LEU A 216 17.07 9.85 -5.05
C LEU A 216 15.68 10.20 -5.60
N ALA A 217 14.95 11.11 -4.93
CA ALA A 217 13.65 11.57 -5.38
C ALA A 217 13.71 12.29 -6.74
N ALA A 218 14.79 13.02 -7.02
CA ALA A 218 15.02 13.66 -8.32
C ALA A 218 15.27 12.66 -9.46
N ALA A 219 15.67 11.41 -9.14
CA ALA A 219 15.81 10.33 -10.10
C ALA A 219 14.48 9.59 -10.38
N ILE A 220 13.45 9.78 -9.55
CA ILE A 220 12.14 9.14 -9.74
C ILE A 220 11.36 9.92 -10.81
N VAL A 221 10.95 9.21 -11.87
CA VAL A 221 10.07 9.77 -12.91
C VAL A 221 8.73 10.15 -12.28
N SER A 222 8.17 11.30 -12.64
CA SER A 222 6.87 11.68 -12.11
C SER A 222 5.78 10.71 -12.60
N MET A 223 4.81 10.39 -11.74
CA MET A 223 3.64 9.57 -12.08
C MET A 223 2.93 10.02 -13.37
N LEU A 224 2.94 11.32 -13.67
CA LEU A 224 2.38 11.86 -14.91
C LEU A 224 3.16 11.42 -16.15
N GLU A 225 4.49 11.42 -16.07
CA GLU A 225 5.34 10.95 -17.16
C GLU A 225 5.26 9.44 -17.34
N GLU A 226 5.14 8.67 -16.25
CA GLU A 226 4.84 7.23 -16.32
C GLU A 226 3.52 6.97 -17.06
N MET A 227 2.45 7.71 -16.72
CA MET A 227 1.14 7.58 -17.35
C MET A 227 1.08 7.98 -18.83
N LYS A 228 2.02 8.81 -19.30
CA LYS A 228 2.11 9.21 -20.72
C LYS A 228 2.71 8.12 -21.60
N THR A 229 3.37 7.12 -21.01
CA THR A 229 3.91 5.98 -21.78
C THR A 229 2.76 5.06 -22.23
N VAL A 230 2.55 4.97 -23.54
CA VAL A 230 1.47 4.16 -24.13
C VAL A 230 1.91 2.70 -24.20
N VAL A 231 1.41 1.87 -23.28
CA VAL A 231 1.36 0.38 -23.31
C VAL A 231 2.75 -0.31 -23.22
N PRO A 232 2.92 -1.37 -22.39
CA PRO A 232 4.18 -1.61 -21.69
C PRO A 232 5.15 -2.47 -22.49
N ALA A 233 6.00 -1.84 -23.30
CA ALA A 233 7.29 -2.44 -23.60
C ALA A 233 8.20 -2.19 -22.39
N TYR A 234 8.44 -3.23 -21.59
CA TYR A 234 9.53 -3.19 -20.61
C TYR A 234 10.82 -3.65 -21.28
N THR A 235 11.96 -3.11 -20.85
CA THR A 235 13.27 -3.69 -21.16
C THR A 235 13.59 -4.73 -20.09
N SER A 236 14.08 -5.90 -20.49
CA SER A 236 14.52 -6.94 -19.57
C SER A 236 16.00 -7.24 -19.73
N PHE A 237 16.65 -7.56 -18.63
CA PHE A 237 18.04 -7.99 -18.58
C PHE A 237 18.15 -9.25 -17.74
N THR A 238 19.08 -10.12 -18.08
CA THR A 238 19.41 -11.29 -17.25
C THR A 238 20.02 -10.85 -15.92
N PHE A 239 20.05 -11.75 -14.93
CA PHE A 239 20.73 -11.46 -13.66
C PHE A 239 22.22 -11.13 -13.85
N HIS A 240 22.89 -11.81 -14.78
CA HIS A 240 24.29 -11.53 -15.11
C HIS A 240 24.48 -10.14 -15.72
N GLU A 241 23.66 -9.78 -16.71
CA GLU A 241 23.71 -8.45 -17.34
C GLU A 241 23.46 -7.33 -16.34
N LEU A 242 22.53 -7.53 -15.40
CA LEU A 242 22.24 -6.58 -14.33
C LEU A 242 23.39 -6.45 -13.34
N ASP A 243 24.11 -7.53 -13.06
CA ASP A 243 25.29 -7.48 -12.21
C ASP A 243 26.44 -6.69 -12.83
N GLN A 244 26.55 -6.73 -14.16
CA GLN A 244 27.54 -5.93 -14.89
C GLN A 244 27.10 -4.47 -15.04
N LYS A 245 25.82 -4.23 -15.32
CA LYS A 245 25.30 -2.89 -15.59
C LYS A 245 25.09 -2.07 -14.31
N TYR A 246 24.54 -2.69 -13.28
CA TYR A 246 24.18 -2.06 -12.00
C TYR A 246 24.75 -2.86 -10.81
N PRO A 247 26.07 -3.03 -10.72
CA PRO A 247 26.70 -3.87 -9.69
C PRO A 247 26.38 -3.43 -8.26
N LEU A 248 26.21 -2.12 -8.02
CA LEU A 248 25.93 -1.58 -6.68
C LEU A 248 24.43 -1.54 -6.36
N LEU A 249 23.57 -1.35 -7.35
CA LEU A 249 22.12 -1.24 -7.15
C LEU A 249 21.39 -2.59 -7.29
N VAL A 250 21.28 -3.10 -8.51
CA VAL A 250 20.46 -4.31 -8.80
C VAL A 250 21.27 -5.58 -8.55
N GLY A 251 22.56 -5.59 -8.92
CA GLY A 251 23.45 -6.72 -8.71
C GLY A 251 23.64 -7.07 -7.23
N SER A 252 23.82 -6.07 -6.38
CA SER A 252 23.91 -6.26 -4.92
C SER A 252 22.61 -6.80 -4.32
N TRP A 253 21.44 -6.32 -4.78
CA TRP A 253 20.13 -6.83 -4.39
C TRP A 253 19.96 -8.32 -4.78
N LEU A 254 20.33 -8.69 -6.01
CA LEU A 254 20.27 -10.06 -6.50
C LEU A 254 21.16 -10.99 -5.66
N LYS A 255 22.41 -10.57 -5.39
CA LYS A 255 23.34 -11.29 -4.51
C LYS A 255 22.79 -11.45 -3.08
N GLY A 256 22.25 -10.38 -2.49
CA GLY A 256 21.66 -10.39 -1.15
C GLY A 256 20.47 -11.33 -1.02
N ASN A 257 19.73 -11.53 -2.11
CA ASN A 257 18.58 -12.43 -2.15
C ASN A 257 18.91 -13.84 -2.68
N GLY A 258 20.18 -14.13 -2.97
CA GLY A 258 20.67 -15.47 -3.31
C GLY A 258 20.49 -15.86 -4.78
N PHE A 259 20.24 -14.91 -5.67
CA PHE A 259 20.18 -15.16 -7.11
C PHE A 259 21.57 -15.42 -7.69
N ASN A 260 21.66 -16.33 -8.66
CA ASN A 260 22.92 -16.65 -9.32
C ASN A 260 23.22 -15.63 -10.43
N VAL A 261 24.10 -14.67 -10.14
CA VAL A 261 24.53 -13.62 -11.09
C VAL A 261 25.72 -14.02 -11.97
N ARG A 262 26.29 -15.23 -11.78
CA ARG A 262 27.45 -15.71 -12.54
C ARG A 262 27.06 -16.55 -13.76
N ASP A 263 25.81 -16.97 -13.85
CA ASP A 263 25.34 -17.74 -14.98
C ASP A 263 25.08 -16.81 -16.18
N GLU A 264 26.01 -16.82 -17.13
CA GLU A 264 25.92 -16.09 -18.39
C GLU A 264 24.84 -16.66 -19.32
N SER A 265 24.47 -17.92 -19.14
CA SER A 265 23.48 -18.58 -20.02
C SER A 265 22.05 -18.25 -19.61
N GLY A 266 21.80 -18.04 -18.32
CA GLY A 266 20.52 -17.65 -17.71
C GLY A 266 19.37 -18.63 -17.97
N GLY A 267 18.57 -18.94 -16.95
CA GLY A 267 17.30 -19.62 -17.15
C GLY A 267 16.31 -18.78 -17.98
N ALA A 268 15.31 -19.43 -18.59
CA ALA A 268 14.26 -18.74 -19.37
C ALA A 268 13.43 -17.71 -18.56
N THR A 269 13.57 -17.71 -17.24
CA THR A 269 12.91 -16.79 -16.30
C THR A 269 13.88 -15.94 -15.49
N ASP A 270 15.18 -16.03 -15.76
CA ASP A 270 16.24 -15.41 -14.95
C ASP A 270 16.53 -13.99 -15.42
N TRP A 271 15.48 -13.17 -15.43
CA TRP A 271 15.53 -11.78 -15.88
C TRP A 271 14.67 -10.87 -15.01
N VAL A 272 15.01 -9.58 -14.99
CA VAL A 272 14.21 -8.52 -14.37
C VAL A 272 13.78 -7.51 -15.42
N GLY A 273 12.49 -7.17 -15.42
CA GLY A 273 11.92 -6.16 -16.31
C GLY A 273 11.91 -4.77 -15.70
N PHE A 274 12.06 -3.74 -16.55
CA PHE A 274 12.06 -2.34 -16.15
C PHE A 274 11.21 -1.53 -17.13
N TYR A 275 10.29 -0.73 -16.59
CA TYR A 275 9.47 0.19 -17.40
C TYR A 275 10.22 1.47 -17.77
N SER A 276 11.22 1.85 -16.96
CA SER A 276 12.15 2.94 -17.23
C SER A 276 13.51 2.62 -16.62
N LEU A 277 14.59 2.98 -17.31
CA LEU A 277 15.96 2.77 -16.83
C LEU A 277 16.55 4.01 -16.15
N ASP A 278 15.95 5.18 -16.34
CA ASP A 278 16.50 6.47 -15.89
C ASP A 278 16.76 6.51 -14.38
N TYR A 279 15.83 5.98 -13.58
CA TYR A 279 16.01 5.85 -12.13
C TYR A 279 17.22 4.98 -11.77
N PHE A 280 17.37 3.83 -12.44
CA PHE A 280 18.40 2.84 -12.14
C PHE A 280 19.79 3.34 -12.57
N ASP A 281 19.89 3.93 -13.76
CA ASP A 281 21.13 4.54 -14.26
C ASP A 281 21.60 5.67 -13.31
N LYS A 282 20.69 6.55 -12.88
CA LYS A 282 21.02 7.66 -11.95
C LYS A 282 21.36 7.16 -10.55
N THR A 283 20.63 6.16 -10.05
CA THR A 283 20.83 5.65 -8.68
C THR A 283 22.13 4.84 -8.58
N GLU A 284 22.48 4.04 -9.58
CA GLU A 284 23.79 3.36 -9.65
C GLU A 284 24.94 4.38 -9.57
N ALA A 285 24.86 5.48 -10.33
CA ALA A 285 25.84 6.55 -10.29
C ALA A 285 25.87 7.27 -8.93
N LEU A 286 24.71 7.52 -8.32
CA LEU A 286 24.60 8.13 -7.00
C LEU A 286 25.25 7.26 -5.91
N LEU A 287 24.99 5.95 -5.93
CA LEU A 287 25.60 4.99 -5.00
C LEU A 287 27.12 4.95 -5.15
N LYS A 288 27.62 4.92 -6.40
CA LYS A 288 29.07 4.94 -6.67
C LYS A 288 29.77 6.20 -6.15
N ASN A 289 29.07 7.33 -6.18
CA ASN A 289 29.60 8.63 -5.76
C ASN A 289 29.35 8.97 -4.28
N THR A 290 28.70 8.08 -3.53
CA THR A 290 28.44 8.27 -2.09
C THR A 290 29.45 7.46 -1.28
N SER A 291 30.01 8.06 -0.24
CA SER A 291 31.00 7.36 0.61
C SER A 291 30.37 6.18 1.34
N LEU A 292 31.18 5.17 1.69
CA LEU A 292 30.71 4.02 2.47
C LEU A 292 30.09 4.44 3.80
N GLU A 293 30.67 5.42 4.51
CA GLU A 293 30.14 5.92 5.78
C GLU A 293 28.79 6.63 5.62
N ASP A 294 28.63 7.43 4.57
CA ASP A 294 27.36 8.09 4.27
C ASP A 294 26.30 7.04 3.91
N LEU A 295 26.64 6.07 3.05
CA LEU A 295 25.72 4.96 2.71
C LEU A 295 25.33 4.15 3.95
N ARG A 296 26.27 3.88 4.86
CA ARG A 296 25.98 3.17 6.11
C ARG A 296 24.97 3.94 6.95
N THR A 297 25.16 5.25 7.08
CA THR A 297 24.24 6.16 7.77
C THR A 297 22.84 6.11 7.15
N ILE A 298 22.76 6.11 5.82
CA ILE A 298 21.49 6.06 5.09
C ILE A 298 20.79 4.72 5.29
N VAL A 299 21.48 3.58 5.14
CA VAL A 299 20.90 2.24 5.32
C VAL A 299 20.45 2.03 6.78
N GLU A 300 21.24 2.47 7.78
CA GLU A 300 20.80 2.44 9.19
C GLU A 300 19.53 3.27 9.39
N TYR A 301 19.47 4.47 8.81
CA TYR A 301 18.26 5.29 8.89
C TYR A 301 17.04 4.61 8.24
N LYS A 302 17.21 3.97 7.07
CA LYS A 302 16.10 3.23 6.42
C LYS A 302 15.57 2.10 7.30
N LEU A 303 16.47 1.34 7.93
CA LEU A 303 16.12 0.30 8.90
C LEU A 303 15.33 0.87 10.09
N ILE A 304 15.83 1.97 10.69
CA ILE A 304 15.19 2.64 11.84
C ILE A 304 13.83 3.19 11.44
N HIS A 305 13.75 3.92 10.33
CA HIS A 305 12.52 4.53 9.84
C HIS A 305 11.43 3.48 9.57
N ALA A 306 11.75 2.43 8.80
CA ALA A 306 10.82 1.36 8.47
C ALA A 306 10.32 0.62 9.72
N SER A 307 11.15 0.54 10.77
CA SER A 307 10.80 -0.11 12.03
C SER A 307 10.10 0.82 13.03
N SER A 308 10.14 2.14 12.82
CA SER A 308 9.77 3.14 13.85
C SER A 308 8.35 2.99 14.41
N THR A 309 7.38 2.55 13.61
CA THR A 309 6.01 2.36 14.10
C THR A 309 5.82 1.07 14.91
N HIS A 310 6.84 0.20 14.98
CA HIS A 310 6.77 -1.15 15.52
C HIS A 310 7.67 -1.40 16.73
N LEU A 311 8.44 -0.40 17.16
CA LEU A 311 9.34 -0.45 18.31
C LEU A 311 8.63 0.10 19.57
N THR A 312 9.35 0.85 20.39
CA THR A 312 8.85 1.46 21.64
C THR A 312 7.81 2.56 21.36
N PRO A 313 7.01 2.96 22.37
CA PRO A 313 6.05 4.05 22.24
C PRO A 313 6.67 5.38 21.76
N GLU A 314 7.92 5.67 22.15
CA GLU A 314 8.63 6.90 21.78
C GLU A 314 8.92 6.96 20.28
N PHE A 315 9.35 5.85 19.67
CA PHE A 315 9.53 5.77 18.22
C PHE A 315 8.22 5.98 17.48
N ARG A 316 7.13 5.35 17.95
CA ARG A 316 5.80 5.50 17.35
C ARG A 316 5.31 6.95 17.46
N THR A 317 5.51 7.58 18.61
CA THR A 317 5.13 8.98 18.85
C THR A 317 5.92 9.92 17.94
N ALA A 318 7.24 9.71 17.80
CA ALA A 318 8.08 10.49 16.90
C ALA A 318 7.61 10.38 15.44
N ASN A 319 7.28 9.16 14.99
CA ASN A 319 6.69 8.92 13.66
C ASN A 319 5.34 9.64 13.53
N TRP A 320 4.44 9.49 14.49
CA TRP A 320 3.12 10.11 14.45
C TRP A 320 3.19 11.64 14.40
N ASN A 321 4.11 12.28 15.13
CA ASN A 321 4.27 13.73 15.12
C ASN A 321 4.51 14.27 13.70
N LEU A 322 5.29 13.58 12.87
CA LEU A 322 5.50 13.96 11.48
C LEU A 322 4.35 13.46 10.58
N PHE A 323 4.14 12.15 10.52
CA PHE A 323 3.27 11.55 9.51
C PHE A 323 1.78 11.68 9.84
N GLY A 324 1.41 11.49 11.11
CA GLY A 324 0.03 11.61 11.57
C GLY A 324 -0.38 13.06 11.80
N LYS A 325 0.37 13.80 12.62
CA LYS A 325 0.01 15.16 13.05
C LYS A 325 0.37 16.23 12.02
N LYS A 326 1.62 16.32 11.57
CA LYS A 326 2.04 17.38 10.64
C LYS A 326 1.52 17.16 9.22
N ILE A 327 1.71 15.95 8.66
CA ILE A 327 1.29 15.61 7.30
C ILE A 327 -0.20 15.24 7.27
N GLY A 328 -0.59 14.29 8.12
CA GLY A 328 -1.95 13.77 8.18
C GLY A 328 -2.96 14.66 8.90
N ARG A 329 -2.52 15.76 9.53
CA ARG A 329 -3.36 16.72 10.28
C ARG A 329 -4.23 16.08 11.37
N GLN A 330 -3.79 14.94 11.91
CA GLN A 330 -4.47 14.29 13.01
C GLN A 330 -4.31 15.12 14.28
N LYS A 331 -5.40 15.27 15.03
CA LYS A 331 -5.40 16.02 16.30
C LYS A 331 -4.83 15.21 17.47
N THR A 332 -4.90 13.89 17.39
CA THR A 332 -4.53 12.96 18.47
C THR A 332 -3.90 11.71 17.88
N GLU A 333 -2.92 11.14 18.59
CA GLU A 333 -2.32 9.86 18.20
C GLU A 333 -3.33 8.73 18.34
N PRO A 334 -3.43 7.81 17.38
CA PRO A 334 -4.26 6.63 17.52
C PRO A 334 -3.89 5.80 18.76
N THR A 335 -4.91 5.23 19.42
CA THR A 335 -4.71 4.31 20.54
C THR A 335 -3.89 3.09 20.10
N ARG A 336 -3.29 2.37 21.07
CA ARG A 336 -2.51 1.18 20.75
C ARG A 336 -3.37 0.09 20.14
N GLU A 337 -4.59 -0.08 20.62
CA GLU A 337 -5.59 -1.02 20.13
C GLU A 337 -5.94 -0.75 18.66
N ASN A 338 -6.26 0.51 18.32
CA ASN A 338 -6.58 0.87 16.94
C ASN A 338 -5.39 0.67 16.01
N PHE A 339 -4.19 1.03 16.45
CA PHE A 339 -2.97 0.75 15.71
C PHE A 339 -2.80 -0.76 15.49
N CYS A 340 -2.90 -1.57 16.54
CA CYS A 340 -2.67 -3.01 16.47
C CYS A 340 -3.73 -3.75 15.65
N MET A 341 -4.99 -3.33 15.71
CA MET A 341 -6.06 -3.84 14.84
C MET A 341 -5.74 -3.55 13.37
N HIS A 342 -5.30 -2.33 13.06
CA HIS A 342 -4.86 -2.00 11.70
C HIS A 342 -3.69 -2.88 11.27
N GLN A 343 -2.71 -3.13 12.15
CA GLN A 343 -1.56 -3.98 11.85
C GLN A 343 -1.94 -5.44 11.64
N VAL A 344 -2.91 -5.97 12.39
CA VAL A 344 -3.50 -7.29 12.11
C VAL A 344 -4.07 -7.32 10.70
N HIS A 345 -4.91 -6.34 10.36
CA HIS A 345 -5.55 -6.26 9.05
C HIS A 345 -4.54 -6.13 7.89
N THR A 346 -3.50 -5.32 8.03
CA THR A 346 -2.53 -5.11 6.94
C THR A 346 -1.45 -6.18 6.83
N THR A 347 -1.19 -6.94 7.90
CA THR A 347 -0.09 -7.91 7.93
C THR A 347 -0.59 -9.35 7.85
N VAL A 348 -1.62 -9.69 8.61
CA VAL A 348 -2.22 -11.04 8.63
C VAL A 348 -3.70 -10.98 8.24
N GLY A 349 -4.04 -10.07 7.31
CA GLY A 349 -5.40 -9.80 6.85
C GLY A 349 -6.14 -11.04 6.37
N GLU A 350 -5.51 -11.90 5.58
CA GLU A 350 -6.18 -13.13 5.11
C GLU A 350 -6.52 -14.11 6.24
N LEU A 351 -5.73 -14.13 7.33
CA LEU A 351 -6.05 -14.92 8.52
C LEU A 351 -7.23 -14.31 9.29
N LEU A 352 -7.31 -12.98 9.35
CA LEU A 352 -8.43 -12.26 9.93
C LEU A 352 -9.71 -12.44 9.09
N ASP A 353 -9.58 -12.39 7.76
CA ASP A 353 -10.67 -12.50 6.80
C ASP A 353 -11.44 -13.81 6.95
N LYS A 354 -10.75 -14.90 7.29
CA LYS A 354 -11.40 -16.18 7.64
C LYS A 354 -12.55 -15.98 8.63
N TYR A 355 -12.27 -15.29 9.74
CA TYR A 355 -13.26 -15.08 10.80
C TYR A 355 -14.23 -13.96 10.48
N TYR A 356 -13.77 -12.93 9.76
CA TYR A 356 -14.60 -11.81 9.37
C TYR A 356 -15.70 -12.23 8.39
N MET A 357 -15.34 -13.03 7.38
CA MET A 357 -16.27 -13.54 6.37
C MET A 357 -17.35 -14.44 6.99
N ASP A 358 -16.98 -15.31 7.93
CA ASP A 358 -17.94 -16.13 8.69
C ASP A 358 -18.95 -15.27 9.46
N ALA A 359 -18.55 -14.07 9.90
CA ALA A 359 -19.40 -13.18 10.68
C ALA A 359 -20.35 -12.31 9.82
N VAL A 360 -19.95 -11.93 8.59
CA VAL A 360 -20.68 -10.89 7.82
C VAL A 360 -21.11 -11.30 6.42
N TRP A 361 -20.70 -12.47 5.92
CA TRP A 361 -20.91 -12.86 4.53
C TRP A 361 -21.73 -14.15 4.35
N PRO A 362 -23.01 -14.16 4.75
CA PRO A 362 -23.88 -15.32 4.54
C PRO A 362 -24.15 -15.56 3.05
N ALA A 363 -24.56 -16.80 2.71
CA ALA A 363 -24.86 -17.20 1.34
C ALA A 363 -25.91 -16.31 0.64
N SER A 364 -26.86 -15.76 1.39
CA SER A 364 -27.86 -14.80 0.87
C SER A 364 -27.24 -13.49 0.40
N THR A 365 -26.26 -12.96 1.14
CA THR A 365 -25.51 -11.75 0.75
C THR A 365 -24.69 -12.03 -0.50
N ALA A 366 -23.99 -13.17 -0.54
CA ALA A 366 -23.22 -13.58 -1.72
C ALA A 366 -24.10 -13.69 -2.97
N LYS A 367 -25.26 -14.35 -2.86
CA LYS A 367 -26.23 -14.47 -3.94
C LYS A 367 -26.74 -13.10 -4.42
N THR A 368 -27.10 -12.21 -3.50
CA THR A 368 -27.61 -10.87 -3.83
C THR A 368 -26.54 -10.05 -4.55
N ALA A 369 -25.29 -10.10 -4.10
CA ALA A 369 -24.18 -9.42 -4.74
C ALA A 369 -23.89 -9.98 -6.15
N ASP A 370 -23.96 -11.29 -6.33
CA ASP A 370 -23.79 -11.95 -7.64
C ASP A 370 -24.90 -11.54 -8.63
N GLU A 371 -26.16 -11.56 -8.19
CA GLU A 371 -27.30 -11.09 -9.00
C GLU A 371 -27.12 -9.63 -9.43
N MET A 372 -26.65 -8.76 -8.53
CA MET A 372 -26.37 -7.35 -8.85
C MET A 372 -25.25 -7.20 -9.88
N VAL A 373 -24.14 -7.92 -9.73
CA VAL A 373 -23.04 -7.87 -10.71
C VAL A 373 -23.52 -8.38 -12.07
N ASN A 374 -24.30 -9.45 -12.11
CA ASN A 374 -24.86 -9.97 -13.35
C ASN A 374 -25.83 -8.98 -14.03
N ALA A 375 -26.65 -8.27 -13.26
CA ALA A 375 -27.52 -7.21 -13.77
C ALA A 375 -26.70 -6.04 -14.35
N LEU A 376 -25.66 -5.60 -13.65
CA LEU A 376 -24.76 -4.55 -14.13
C LEU A 376 -24.01 -4.97 -15.40
N ARG A 377 -23.50 -6.21 -15.44
CA ARG A 377 -22.85 -6.77 -16.64
C ARG A 377 -23.80 -6.80 -17.83
N SER A 378 -25.05 -7.20 -17.62
CA SER A 378 -26.07 -7.18 -18.67
C SER A 378 -26.35 -5.77 -19.16
N SER A 379 -26.58 -4.82 -18.25
CA SER A 379 -26.79 -3.40 -18.59
C SER A 379 -25.61 -2.81 -19.35
N PHE A 380 -24.38 -3.14 -18.95
CA PHE A 380 -23.17 -2.66 -19.63
C PHE A 380 -23.03 -3.28 -21.02
N SER A 381 -23.37 -4.56 -21.18
CA SER A 381 -23.42 -5.23 -22.48
C SER A 381 -24.43 -4.54 -23.41
N THR A 382 -25.62 -4.22 -22.93
CA THR A 382 -26.61 -3.44 -23.69
C THR A 382 -26.07 -2.07 -24.08
N GLY A 383 -25.46 -1.35 -23.14
CA GLY A 383 -24.84 -0.04 -23.41
C GLY A 383 -23.76 -0.09 -24.50
N ILE A 384 -22.88 -1.09 -24.46
CA ILE A 384 -21.89 -1.32 -25.54
C ILE A 384 -22.60 -1.62 -26.86
N ALA A 385 -23.65 -2.44 -26.83
CA ALA A 385 -24.39 -2.83 -28.02
C ALA A 385 -25.14 -1.67 -28.69
N THR A 386 -25.46 -0.60 -27.97
CA THR A 386 -26.22 0.56 -28.49
C THR A 386 -25.42 1.87 -28.55
N ALA A 387 -24.15 1.88 -28.15
CA ALA A 387 -23.34 3.10 -28.15
C ALA A 387 -23.02 3.58 -29.58
N ASP A 388 -23.59 4.70 -30.01
CA ASP A 388 -23.43 5.20 -31.40
C ASP A 388 -22.01 5.67 -31.74
N TRP A 389 -21.19 5.96 -30.72
CA TRP A 389 -19.81 6.42 -30.90
C TRP A 389 -18.80 5.27 -31.09
N LEU A 390 -19.22 4.01 -30.97
CA LEU A 390 -18.37 2.84 -31.17
C LEU A 390 -18.51 2.27 -32.58
N ASP A 391 -17.39 2.11 -33.29
CA ASP A 391 -17.36 1.31 -34.50
C ASP A 391 -17.64 -0.18 -34.22
N ASN A 392 -17.98 -0.94 -35.26
CA ASN A 392 -18.37 -2.36 -35.12
C ASN A 392 -17.24 -3.26 -34.60
N SER A 393 -15.98 -2.97 -34.95
CA SER A 393 -14.83 -3.77 -34.52
C SER A 393 -14.58 -3.57 -33.03
N THR A 394 -14.51 -2.32 -32.59
CA THR A 394 -14.34 -1.93 -31.18
C THR A 394 -15.49 -2.45 -30.33
N ARG A 395 -16.73 -2.37 -30.83
CA ARG A 395 -17.92 -2.93 -30.16
C ARG A 395 -17.80 -4.44 -29.94
N THR A 396 -17.41 -5.18 -30.98
CA THR A 396 -17.21 -6.64 -30.91
C THR A 396 -16.12 -7.01 -29.90
N ASN A 397 -15.01 -6.27 -29.90
CA ASN A 397 -13.90 -6.47 -28.97
C ASN A 397 -14.30 -6.14 -27.52
N ALA A 398 -15.08 -5.07 -27.31
CA ALA A 398 -15.59 -4.69 -26.00
C ALA A 398 -16.54 -5.75 -25.42
N GLN A 399 -17.46 -6.29 -26.24
CA GLN A 399 -18.31 -7.41 -25.83
C GLN A 399 -17.49 -8.67 -25.50
N THR A 400 -16.48 -8.98 -26.31
CA THR A 400 -15.57 -10.12 -26.06
C THR A 400 -14.79 -9.93 -24.76
N LYS A 401 -14.37 -8.70 -24.43
CA LYS A 401 -13.70 -8.41 -23.15
C LYS A 401 -14.67 -8.56 -21.98
N LEU A 402 -15.90 -8.07 -22.12
CA LEU A 402 -16.94 -8.17 -21.10
C LEU A 402 -17.33 -9.64 -20.83
N SER A 403 -17.38 -10.49 -21.86
CA SER A 403 -17.70 -11.91 -21.68
C SER A 403 -16.62 -12.69 -20.91
N LYS A 404 -15.39 -12.18 -20.88
CA LYS A 404 -14.26 -12.71 -20.11
C LYS A 404 -14.09 -12.05 -18.73
N PHE A 405 -15.00 -11.17 -18.34
CA PHE A 405 -14.96 -10.52 -17.03
C PHE A 405 -15.21 -11.55 -15.93
N VAL A 406 -14.33 -11.57 -14.94
CA VAL A 406 -14.45 -12.37 -13.72
C VAL A 406 -14.67 -11.42 -12.56
N HIS A 407 -15.69 -11.67 -11.74
CA HIS A 407 -15.95 -10.91 -10.52
C HIS A 407 -15.61 -11.73 -9.28
N LEU A 408 -14.97 -11.08 -8.32
CA LEU A 408 -14.63 -11.63 -7.01
C LEU A 408 -15.51 -10.94 -5.97
N LEU A 409 -16.25 -11.71 -5.17
CA LEU A 409 -17.23 -11.19 -4.21
C LEU A 409 -16.91 -11.68 -2.81
N GLY A 410 -16.82 -10.76 -1.86
CA GLY A 410 -16.47 -11.07 -0.49
C GLY A 410 -14.96 -11.25 -0.31
N GLY A 411 -14.54 -12.47 0.05
CA GLY A 411 -13.16 -12.82 0.39
C GLY A 411 -12.60 -13.96 -0.48
N SER A 412 -11.31 -14.24 -0.35
CA SER A 412 -10.64 -15.29 -1.12
C SER A 412 -11.19 -16.69 -0.78
N GLU A 413 -11.41 -17.53 -1.79
CA GLU A 413 -11.72 -18.96 -1.59
C GLU A 413 -10.51 -19.75 -1.06
N LYS A 414 -9.30 -19.22 -1.27
CA LYS A 414 -8.03 -19.81 -0.84
C LYS A 414 -7.32 -18.81 0.06
N LEU A 415 -7.64 -18.86 1.34
CA LEU A 415 -7.06 -17.98 2.35
C LEU A 415 -5.65 -18.44 2.74
N GLN A 416 -4.71 -17.51 2.82
CA GLN A 416 -3.40 -17.74 3.39
C GLN A 416 -3.51 -17.80 4.93
N VAL A 417 -3.50 -19.02 5.46
CA VAL A 417 -3.61 -19.28 6.92
C VAL A 417 -2.27 -19.50 7.62
N TYR A 418 -1.16 -19.21 6.92
CA TYR A 418 0.22 -19.25 7.44
C TYR A 418 0.55 -20.52 8.25
N PRO A 419 0.27 -21.75 7.74
CA PRO A 419 0.35 -22.97 8.55
C PRO A 419 1.74 -23.22 9.15
N THR A 420 2.80 -22.82 8.44
CA THR A 420 4.21 -22.96 8.83
C THR A 420 4.72 -21.89 9.79
N LEU A 421 3.98 -20.78 9.99
CA LEU A 421 4.41 -19.73 10.89
C LEU A 421 3.93 -19.99 12.32
N THR A 422 4.83 -19.75 13.28
CA THR A 422 4.53 -19.63 14.71
C THR A 422 4.85 -18.22 15.15
N PHE A 423 3.87 -17.56 15.79
CA PHE A 423 4.03 -16.24 16.35
C PHE A 423 4.40 -16.33 17.83
N ASP A 424 5.26 -15.42 18.26
CA ASP A 424 5.61 -15.26 19.66
C ASP A 424 4.92 -14.01 20.18
N SER A 425 4.10 -14.15 21.22
CA SER A 425 3.37 -13.04 21.84
C SER A 425 4.28 -11.95 22.41
N LYS A 426 5.59 -12.16 22.46
CA LYS A 426 6.59 -11.18 22.92
C LYS A 426 7.49 -10.61 21.82
N ALA A 427 7.33 -11.04 20.56
CA ALA A 427 8.25 -10.67 19.48
C ALA A 427 7.53 -10.02 18.28
N TYR A 428 6.85 -8.90 18.51
CA TYR A 428 6.00 -8.24 17.51
C TYR A 428 6.71 -7.95 16.17
N LEU A 429 7.85 -7.26 16.19
CA LEU A 429 8.58 -6.92 14.95
C LEU A 429 9.00 -8.19 14.19
N ASN A 430 9.52 -9.19 14.90
CA ASN A 430 9.93 -10.44 14.30
C ASN A 430 8.75 -11.23 13.73
N ASN A 431 7.58 -11.19 14.36
CA ASN A 431 6.36 -11.79 13.81
C ASN A 431 6.00 -11.14 12.46
N ARG A 432 6.13 -9.81 12.34
CA ARG A 432 5.89 -9.12 11.06
C ARG A 432 6.87 -9.57 9.99
N TRP A 433 8.16 -9.64 10.30
CA TRP A 433 9.17 -10.08 9.35
C TRP A 433 8.95 -11.54 8.91
N LYS A 434 8.57 -12.44 9.82
CA LYS A 434 8.20 -13.82 9.46
C LYS A 434 7.05 -13.88 8.44
N VAL A 435 6.06 -12.99 8.56
CA VAL A 435 4.95 -12.93 7.61
C VAL A 435 5.42 -12.41 6.25
N LEU A 436 6.25 -11.37 6.23
CA LEU A 436 6.80 -10.81 4.99
C LEU A 436 7.69 -11.80 4.23
N GLN A 437 8.37 -12.72 4.92
CA GLN A 437 9.25 -13.70 4.27
C GLN A 437 8.51 -14.87 3.60
N VAL A 438 7.21 -15.02 3.85
CA VAL A 438 6.37 -16.09 3.26
C VAL A 438 5.24 -15.56 2.40
N ASN A 439 5.09 -14.23 2.32
CA ASN A 439 4.29 -13.52 1.33
C ASN A 439 5.18 -13.20 0.13
#